data_AF-A0A845F0M4-F1
#
_entry.id   AF-A0A845F0M4-F1
#
_cell.length_a   1.000
_cell.length_b   1.000
_cell.length_c   1.000
_cell.angle_alpha   90.00
_cell.angle_beta   90.00
_cell.angle_gamma   90.00
#
_symmetry.space_group_name_H-M   'P 1'
#
loop_
_entity.id
_entity.type
_entity.pdbx_description
1 polymer ?
#
loop_
_entity_poly.entity_id
_entity_poly.type
_entity_poly.pdbx_seq_one_letter_code
_entity_poly.pdbx_strand_id
1 'polypeptide(L)'
;MITTKAKFVLLGLATIVSLAITIYVLFSVNERALSVSKEWNAPPIEDRPDYGEEDIEKIATAFSNDLAYDNVNAFVASTHAFYNQRTGFGEISKLNHADQTDKAIEIVSVVNVYSKEEKGKLNQDLQDIKLIALHYIEHGTTGDVQKLHRYFHDLDIGLNGYGAYDKVWGVTAVLGNGEKAR
;
A
#
# COMPACT_ATOMS: atom_id res chain seq x y z
N MET A 1 -9.50 -47.22 35.89
CA MET A 1 -8.46 -46.49 36.66
C MET A 1 -7.22 -46.33 35.78
N ILE A 2 -6.88 -45.11 35.35
CA ILE A 2 -5.61 -44.85 34.65
C ILE A 2 -4.48 -44.94 35.69
N THR A 3 -3.52 -45.83 35.46
CA THR A 3 -2.40 -46.04 36.38
C THR A 3 -1.52 -44.79 36.46
N THR A 4 -0.85 -44.57 37.58
CA THR A 4 -0.03 -43.37 37.82
C THR A 4 1.02 -43.16 36.73
N LYS A 5 1.60 -44.24 36.20
CA LYS A 5 2.53 -44.20 35.06
C LYS A 5 1.88 -43.68 33.78
N ALA A 6 0.65 -44.09 33.47
CA ALA A 6 -0.09 -43.62 32.31
C ALA A 6 -0.47 -42.13 32.41
N LYS A 7 -0.72 -41.62 33.63
CA LYS A 7 -0.93 -40.17 33.87
C LYS A 7 0.31 -39.34 33.56
N PHE A 8 1.51 -39.80 33.93
CA PHE A 8 2.77 -39.10 33.62
C PHE A 8 3.09 -39.10 32.12
N VAL A 9 2.81 -40.20 31.41
CA VAL A 9 2.98 -40.28 29.95
C VAL A 9 2.02 -39.32 29.21
N LEU A 10 0.74 -39.28 29.63
CA LEU A 10 -0.26 -38.36 29.08
C LEU A 10 0.11 -36.89 29.33
N LEU A 11 0.63 -36.56 30.51
CA LEU A 11 1.07 -35.21 30.84
C LEU A 11 2.28 -34.77 29.99
N GLY A 12 3.24 -35.67 29.79
CA GLY A 12 4.39 -35.40 28.91
C GLY A 12 3.98 -35.16 27.45
N LEU A 13 3.07 -35.97 26.91
CA LEU A 13 2.55 -35.77 25.56
C LEU A 13 1.81 -34.43 25.39
N ALA A 14 1.00 -34.05 26.38
CA ALA A 14 0.30 -32.76 26.34
C ALA A 14 1.26 -31.56 26.31
N THR A 15 2.37 -31.62 27.07
CA THR A 15 3.38 -30.55 27.07
C THR A 15 4.11 -30.41 25.73
N ILE A 16 4.43 -31.54 25.09
CA ILE A 16 5.10 -31.54 23.77
C ILE A 16 4.18 -30.97 22.70
N VAL A 17 2.89 -31.34 22.71
CA VAL A 17 1.90 -30.81 21.76
C VAL A 17 1.69 -29.31 21.97
N SER A 18 1.56 -28.85 23.21
CA SER A 18 1.45 -27.42 23.51
C SER A 18 2.66 -26.64 23.01
N LEU A 19 3.88 -27.14 23.23
CA LEU A 19 5.10 -26.49 22.77
C LEU A 19 5.17 -26.44 21.24
N ALA A 20 4.80 -27.52 20.55
CA ALA A 20 4.76 -27.57 19.10
C ALA A 20 3.75 -26.56 18.51
N ILE A 21 2.56 -26.43 19.14
CA ILE A 21 1.56 -25.43 18.75
C ILE A 21 2.10 -24.01 18.97
N THR A 22 2.73 -23.73 20.11
CA THR A 22 3.31 -22.40 20.38
C THR A 22 4.40 -22.06 19.37
N ILE A 23 5.31 -22.99 19.06
CA ILE A 23 6.36 -22.80 18.04
C ILE A 23 5.73 -22.57 16.67
N TYR A 24 4.72 -23.35 16.28
CA TYR A 24 4.02 -23.18 15.01
C TYR A 24 3.32 -21.81 14.90
N VAL A 25 2.66 -21.35 15.97
CA VAL A 25 2.03 -20.02 16.01
C VAL A 25 3.09 -18.92 15.91
N LEU A 26 4.20 -19.03 16.65
CA LEU A 26 5.30 -18.07 16.56
C LEU A 26 5.92 -18.02 15.16
N PHE A 27 6.14 -19.18 14.53
CA PHE A 27 6.73 -19.27 13.20
C PHE A 27 5.78 -18.75 12.11
N SER A 28 4.48 -19.05 12.20
CA SER A 28 3.48 -18.58 11.22
C SER A 28 3.20 -17.08 11.32
N VAL A 29 3.23 -16.51 12.52
CA VAL A 29 3.18 -15.05 12.71
C VAL A 29 4.46 -14.40 12.17
N ASN A 30 5.63 -15.01 12.38
CA ASN A 30 6.92 -14.50 11.89
C ASN A 30 7.02 -14.53 10.35
N GLU A 31 6.55 -15.59 9.68
CA GLU A 31 6.51 -15.68 8.22
C GLU A 31 5.62 -14.57 7.60
N ARG A 32 4.44 -14.31 8.19
CA ARG A 32 3.57 -13.20 7.76
C ARG A 32 4.20 -11.82 8.05
N ALA A 33 4.89 -11.67 9.18
CA ALA A 33 5.59 -10.43 9.50
C ALA A 33 6.79 -10.19 8.56
N LEU A 34 7.53 -11.25 8.20
CA LEU A 34 8.65 -11.20 7.27
C LEU A 34 8.19 -10.94 5.83
N SER A 35 7.05 -11.52 5.39
CA SER A 35 6.49 -11.23 4.08
C SER A 35 5.98 -9.79 3.96
N VAL A 36 5.41 -9.24 5.04
CA VAL A 36 5.02 -7.82 5.14
C VAL A 36 6.24 -6.88 5.20
N SER A 37 7.40 -7.35 5.67
CA SER A 37 8.62 -6.52 5.80
C SER A 37 9.43 -6.37 4.52
N LYS A 38 9.21 -7.20 3.50
CA LYS A 38 9.90 -7.07 2.22
C LYS A 38 9.19 -6.00 1.40
N GLU A 39 9.75 -4.79 1.41
CA GLU A 39 9.24 -3.61 0.72
C GLU A 39 8.81 -3.94 -0.74
N TRP A 40 7.49 -4.05 -1.00
CA TRP A 40 6.94 -4.50 -2.29
C TRP A 40 7.13 -3.43 -3.37
N ASN A 41 8.14 -3.54 -4.22
CA ASN A 41 8.31 -2.59 -5.32
C ASN A 41 7.42 -2.97 -6.49
N ALA A 42 6.76 -1.98 -7.10
CA ALA A 42 6.03 -2.20 -8.33
C ALA A 42 6.99 -2.84 -9.36
N PRO A 43 6.63 -4.00 -9.94
CA PRO A 43 7.51 -4.67 -10.89
C PRO A 43 7.71 -3.82 -12.15
N PRO A 44 8.80 -4.10 -12.92
CA PRO A 44 8.99 -3.53 -14.24
C PRO A 44 7.72 -3.66 -15.08
N ILE A 45 7.48 -2.72 -16.00
CA ILE A 45 6.23 -2.67 -16.79
C ILE A 45 5.91 -4.02 -17.45
N GLU A 46 6.93 -4.72 -17.93
CA GLU A 46 6.86 -6.02 -18.60
C GLU A 46 6.40 -7.17 -17.67
N ASP A 47 6.62 -7.05 -16.36
CA ASP A 47 6.37 -8.08 -15.36
C ASP A 47 5.16 -7.76 -14.46
N ARG A 48 4.33 -6.77 -14.85
CA ARG A 48 3.19 -6.34 -14.03
C ARG A 48 2.08 -7.38 -14.03
N PRO A 49 1.45 -7.64 -12.87
CA PRO A 49 0.23 -8.44 -12.84
C PRO A 49 -0.81 -7.80 -13.76
N ASP A 50 -1.38 -8.61 -14.63
CA ASP A 50 -2.53 -8.20 -15.43
C ASP A 50 -3.77 -8.23 -14.53
N TYR A 51 -4.05 -7.10 -13.88
CA TYR A 51 -5.33 -6.89 -13.23
C TYR A 51 -6.38 -6.70 -14.33
N GLY A 52 -7.20 -7.73 -14.55
CA GLY A 52 -8.18 -7.75 -15.64
C GLY A 52 -9.06 -6.50 -15.64
N GLU A 53 -9.35 -5.97 -16.83
CA GLU A 53 -10.13 -4.74 -17.01
C GLU A 53 -11.48 -4.79 -16.25
N GLU A 54 -12.11 -5.97 -16.18
CA GLU A 54 -13.37 -6.19 -15.47
C GLU A 54 -13.24 -5.93 -13.96
N ASP A 55 -12.14 -6.34 -13.32
CA ASP A 55 -11.94 -6.16 -11.88
C ASP A 55 -11.64 -4.69 -11.56
N ILE A 56 -10.88 -4.02 -12.43
CA ILE A 56 -10.64 -2.57 -12.34
C ILE A 56 -11.94 -1.80 -12.54
N GLU A 57 -12.77 -2.20 -13.50
CA GLU A 57 -14.06 -1.56 -13.78
C GLU A 57 -15.04 -1.74 -12.61
N LYS A 58 -15.08 -2.92 -11.99
CA LYS A 58 -15.87 -3.17 -10.76
C LYS A 58 -15.43 -2.25 -9.61
N ILE A 59 -14.12 -2.12 -9.39
CA ILE A 59 -13.55 -1.22 -8.37
C ILE A 59 -13.91 0.24 -8.68
N ALA A 60 -13.75 0.64 -9.95
CA ALA A 60 -14.04 2.01 -10.40
C ALA A 60 -15.54 2.37 -10.27
N THR A 61 -16.42 1.40 -10.55
CA THR A 61 -17.88 1.59 -10.47
C THR A 61 -18.37 1.67 -9.02
N ALA A 62 -17.67 1.04 -8.07
CA ALA A 62 -18.03 1.09 -6.65
C ALA A 62 -17.93 2.51 -6.03
N PHE A 63 -17.20 3.44 -6.67
CA PHE A 63 -16.93 4.79 -6.15
C PHE A 63 -17.48 5.92 -7.05
N SER A 64 -18.22 5.60 -8.11
CA SER A 64 -18.33 6.43 -9.32
C SER A 64 -19.30 7.61 -9.31
N ASN A 65 -19.60 8.29 -8.20
CA ASN A 65 -20.59 9.38 -8.24
C ASN A 65 -20.15 10.76 -7.74
N ASP A 66 -18.94 10.97 -7.21
CA ASP A 66 -18.59 12.31 -6.69
C ASP A 66 -17.10 12.70 -6.64
N LEU A 67 -16.21 11.90 -7.24
CA LEU A 67 -14.76 12.19 -7.24
C LEU A 67 -14.37 13.12 -8.41
N ALA A 68 -15.00 14.29 -8.48
CA ALA A 68 -14.64 15.31 -9.46
C ALA A 68 -13.42 16.10 -8.97
N TYR A 69 -12.24 15.62 -9.35
CA TYR A 69 -11.04 16.45 -9.31
C TYR A 69 -10.99 17.33 -10.56
N ASP A 70 -10.68 18.62 -10.39
CA ASP A 70 -10.59 19.55 -11.53
C ASP A 70 -9.55 19.11 -12.56
N ASN A 71 -8.48 18.45 -12.10
CA ASN A 71 -7.39 17.91 -12.90
C ASN A 71 -6.50 16.97 -12.06
N VAL A 72 -5.53 16.32 -12.70
CA VAL A 72 -4.57 15.43 -12.04
C VAL A 72 -3.76 16.12 -10.94
N ASN A 73 -3.45 17.41 -11.10
CA ASN A 73 -2.74 18.21 -10.10
C ASN A 73 -3.55 18.35 -8.80
N ALA A 74 -4.87 18.61 -8.91
CA ALA A 74 -5.79 18.69 -7.78
C ALA A 74 -5.95 17.33 -7.07
N PHE A 75 -6.04 16.25 -7.85
CA PHE A 75 -6.06 14.89 -7.31
C PHE A 75 -4.78 14.57 -6.51
N VAL A 76 -3.62 14.91 -7.05
CA VAL A 76 -2.32 14.69 -6.39
C VAL A 76 -2.24 15.46 -5.07
N ALA A 77 -2.56 16.76 -5.07
CA ALA A 77 -2.51 17.59 -3.88
C ALA A 77 -3.48 17.09 -2.78
N SER A 78 -4.72 16.77 -3.15
CA SER A 78 -5.73 16.23 -2.22
C SER A 78 -5.28 14.90 -1.59
N THR A 79 -4.75 14.00 -2.42
CA THR A 79 -4.31 12.69 -1.96
C THR A 79 -3.06 12.77 -1.10
N HIS A 80 -2.12 13.67 -1.43
CA HIS A 80 -0.98 13.96 -0.57
C HIS A 80 -1.43 14.51 0.80
N ALA A 81 -2.39 15.44 0.81
CA ALA A 81 -2.93 15.98 2.06
C ALA A 81 -3.59 14.90 2.94
N PHE A 82 -4.33 13.97 2.33
CA PHE A 82 -4.87 12.81 3.02
C PHE A 82 -3.76 12.00 3.71
N TYR A 83 -2.71 11.62 2.96
CA TYR A 83 -1.65 10.82 3.56
C TYR A 83 -0.88 11.59 4.63
N ASN A 84 -0.56 12.88 4.43
CA ASN A 84 0.06 13.70 5.48
C ASN A 84 -0.73 13.68 6.78
N GLN A 85 -2.06 13.75 6.71
CA GLN A 85 -2.91 13.68 7.90
C GLN A 85 -2.90 12.29 8.57
N ARG A 86 -2.81 11.21 7.78
CA ARG A 86 -3.04 9.84 8.26
C ARG A 86 -1.77 9.04 8.52
N THR A 87 -0.62 9.47 8.03
CA THR A 87 0.66 8.77 8.17
C THR A 87 1.73 9.66 8.82
N GLY A 88 1.56 10.99 8.77
CA GLY A 88 2.49 11.97 9.35
C GLY A 88 2.65 11.84 10.86
N PHE A 89 3.76 12.35 11.40
CA PHE A 89 4.01 12.50 12.84
C PHE A 89 3.82 11.23 13.72
N GLY A 90 3.96 10.04 13.14
CA GLY A 90 3.86 8.75 13.86
C GLY A 90 2.50 8.06 13.74
N GLU A 91 1.52 8.66 13.05
CA GLU A 91 0.19 8.07 12.82
C GLU A 91 0.23 6.82 11.93
N ILE A 92 1.31 6.61 11.16
CA ILE A 92 1.52 5.37 10.40
C ILE A 92 1.54 4.10 11.27
N SER A 93 1.77 4.23 12.58
CA SER A 93 1.71 3.10 13.53
C SER A 93 0.28 2.73 13.96
N LYS A 94 -0.72 3.55 13.61
CA LYS A 94 -2.13 3.42 14.00
C LYS A 94 -3.07 3.60 12.81
N LEU A 95 -2.70 3.06 11.66
CA LEU A 95 -3.49 3.20 10.44
C LEU A 95 -4.91 2.65 10.63
N ASN A 96 -5.89 3.48 10.28
CA ASN A 96 -7.25 2.99 10.03
C ASN A 96 -7.26 2.34 8.63
N HIS A 97 -7.18 1.02 8.59
CA HIS A 97 -7.11 0.28 7.33
C HIS A 97 -8.35 0.48 6.44
N ALA A 98 -9.53 0.73 7.01
CA ALA A 98 -10.73 1.01 6.22
C ALA A 98 -10.56 2.31 5.41
N ASP A 99 -10.14 3.40 6.07
CA ASP A 99 -9.89 4.69 5.40
C ASP A 99 -8.82 4.56 4.29
N GLN A 100 -7.80 3.72 4.52
CA GLN A 100 -6.75 3.46 3.53
C GLN A 100 -7.28 2.65 2.34
N THR A 101 -8.17 1.68 2.57
CA THR A 101 -8.78 0.87 1.51
C THR A 101 -9.70 1.73 0.65
N ASP A 102 -10.52 2.57 1.27
CA ASP A 102 -11.39 3.51 0.56
C ASP A 102 -10.56 4.47 -0.31
N LYS A 103 -9.46 5.00 0.24
CA LYS A 103 -8.54 5.85 -0.53
C LYS A 103 -7.86 5.10 -1.67
N ALA A 104 -7.44 3.85 -1.46
CA ALA A 104 -6.83 3.04 -2.51
C ALA A 104 -7.80 2.75 -3.67
N ILE A 105 -9.07 2.47 -3.36
CA ILE A 105 -10.14 2.30 -4.36
C ILE A 105 -10.35 3.59 -5.16
N GLU A 106 -10.43 4.73 -4.47
CA GLU A 106 -10.49 6.05 -5.11
C GLU A 106 -9.29 6.29 -6.03
N ILE A 107 -8.07 5.99 -5.58
CA ILE A 107 -6.85 6.14 -6.36
C ILE A 107 -6.94 5.32 -7.65
N VAL A 108 -7.30 4.04 -7.58
CA VAL A 108 -7.45 3.17 -8.76
C VAL A 108 -8.45 3.77 -9.74
N SER A 109 -9.59 4.23 -9.23
CA SER A 109 -10.67 4.82 -10.02
C SER A 109 -10.23 6.07 -10.78
N VAL A 110 -9.63 7.02 -10.07
CA VAL A 110 -9.21 8.32 -10.62
C VAL A 110 -8.02 8.15 -11.57
N VAL A 111 -7.04 7.31 -11.21
CA VAL A 111 -5.90 7.00 -12.07
C VAL A 111 -6.32 6.32 -13.36
N ASN A 112 -7.34 5.45 -13.33
CA ASN A 112 -7.85 4.81 -14.56
C ASN A 112 -8.41 5.82 -15.57
N VAL A 113 -8.90 6.97 -15.10
CA VAL A 113 -9.33 8.09 -15.95
C VAL A 113 -8.12 8.86 -16.47
N TYR A 114 -7.31 9.44 -15.59
CA TYR A 114 -6.21 10.33 -16.01
C TYR A 114 -5.10 9.61 -16.78
N SER A 115 -4.86 8.32 -16.49
CA SER A 115 -3.83 7.57 -17.23
C SER A 115 -4.20 7.27 -18.69
N LYS A 116 -5.45 7.52 -19.12
CA LYS A 116 -5.83 7.48 -20.54
C LYS A 116 -5.49 8.78 -21.27
N GLU A 117 -5.39 9.89 -20.53
CA GLU A 117 -5.17 11.23 -21.07
C GLU A 117 -3.69 11.64 -20.98
N GLU A 118 -3.02 11.25 -19.89
CA GLU A 118 -1.64 11.60 -19.60
C GLU A 118 -0.62 10.75 -20.35
N LYS A 119 0.57 11.30 -20.63
CA LYS A 119 1.65 10.61 -21.37
C LYS A 119 3.01 10.75 -20.68
N GLY A 120 3.95 9.90 -21.08
CA GLY A 120 5.33 9.97 -20.64
C GLY A 120 5.50 9.67 -19.15
N LYS A 121 6.36 10.44 -18.48
CA LYS A 121 6.76 10.21 -17.08
C LYS A 121 5.59 10.23 -16.10
N LEU A 122 4.65 11.16 -16.28
CA LEU A 122 3.47 11.23 -15.41
C LEU A 122 2.58 10.00 -15.57
N ASN A 123 2.37 9.53 -16.80
CA ASN A 123 1.62 8.30 -17.03
C ASN A 123 2.27 7.09 -16.35
N GLN A 124 3.60 6.98 -16.43
CA GLN A 124 4.35 5.94 -15.75
C GLN A 124 4.13 5.98 -14.23
N ASP A 125 4.30 7.15 -13.60
CA ASP A 125 4.09 7.32 -12.16
C ASP A 125 2.65 6.99 -11.74
N LEU A 126 1.66 7.37 -12.56
CA LEU A 126 0.26 7.02 -12.34
C LEU A 126 0.03 5.50 -12.41
N GLN A 127 0.61 4.80 -13.38
CA GLN A 127 0.49 3.33 -13.46
C GLN A 127 1.14 2.64 -12.26
N ASP A 128 2.29 3.15 -11.77
CA ASP A 128 2.94 2.61 -10.58
C ASP A 128 2.05 2.77 -9.34
N ILE A 129 1.48 3.96 -9.16
CA ILE A 129 0.53 4.28 -8.09
C ILE A 129 -0.68 3.34 -8.15
N LYS A 130 -1.24 3.10 -9.34
CA LYS A 130 -2.39 2.18 -9.53
C LYS A 130 -2.07 0.79 -9.00
N LEU A 131 -0.89 0.27 -9.30
CA LEU A 131 -0.49 -1.08 -8.90
C LEU A 131 -0.22 -1.17 -7.40
N ILE A 132 0.41 -0.15 -6.80
CA ILE A 132 0.60 -0.09 -5.35
C ILE A 132 -0.76 -0.05 -4.65
N ALA A 133 -1.72 0.71 -5.18
CA ALA A 133 -3.07 0.77 -4.63
C ALA A 133 -3.81 -0.57 -4.74
N LEU A 134 -3.70 -1.27 -5.88
CA LEU A 134 -4.27 -2.61 -6.06
C LEU A 134 -3.63 -3.64 -5.12
N HIS A 135 -2.31 -3.63 -4.98
CA HIS A 135 -1.60 -4.48 -4.03
C HIS A 135 -2.04 -4.19 -2.58
N TYR A 136 -2.23 -2.91 -2.22
CA TYR A 136 -2.77 -2.54 -0.91
C TYR A 136 -4.19 -3.06 -0.70
N ILE A 137 -5.08 -2.95 -1.69
CA ILE A 137 -6.45 -3.47 -1.59
C ILE A 137 -6.44 -4.99 -1.32
N GLU A 138 -5.53 -5.72 -1.95
CA GLU A 138 -5.41 -7.18 -1.80
C GLU A 138 -4.76 -7.61 -0.47
N HIS A 139 -3.74 -6.88 -0.01
CA HIS A 139 -2.86 -7.35 1.07
C HIS A 139 -2.85 -6.46 2.32
N GLY A 140 -3.32 -5.21 2.23
CA GLY A 140 -3.48 -4.29 3.35
C GLY A 140 -2.17 -3.86 4.01
N THR A 141 -1.04 -3.83 3.28
CA THR A 141 0.27 -3.62 3.91
C THR A 141 0.55 -2.16 4.23
N THR A 142 1.12 -1.88 5.41
CA THR A 142 1.61 -0.54 5.78
C THR A 142 2.68 -0.02 4.82
N GLY A 143 3.47 -0.92 4.23
CA GLY A 143 4.50 -0.58 3.24
C GLY A 143 3.91 0.09 2.00
N ASP A 144 2.77 -0.40 1.50
CA ASP A 144 2.10 0.20 0.34
C ASP A 144 1.54 1.59 0.65
N VAL A 145 0.94 1.77 1.83
CA VAL A 145 0.47 3.08 2.31
C VAL A 145 1.63 4.08 2.34
N GLN A 146 2.78 3.66 2.86
CA GLN A 146 3.97 4.50 2.88
C GLN A 146 4.45 4.86 1.47
N LYS A 147 4.39 3.91 0.53
CA LYS A 147 4.78 4.16 -0.87
C LYS A 147 3.83 5.11 -1.56
N LEU A 148 2.52 4.89 -1.44
CA LEU A 148 1.51 5.81 -1.97
C LEU A 148 1.78 7.23 -1.46
N HIS A 149 1.99 7.38 -0.15
CA HIS A 149 2.35 8.69 0.42
C HIS A 149 3.59 9.30 -0.25
N ARG A 150 4.70 8.55 -0.36
CA ARG A 150 5.94 9.04 -1.00
C ARG A 150 5.75 9.44 -2.46
N TYR A 151 4.98 8.66 -3.23
CA TYR A 151 4.68 8.97 -4.63
C TYR A 151 3.87 10.26 -4.76
N PHE A 152 2.78 10.39 -3.99
CA PHE A 152 1.96 11.60 -4.03
C PHE A 152 2.70 12.83 -3.49
N HIS A 153 3.56 12.66 -2.49
CA HIS A 153 4.44 13.72 -1.99
C HIS A 153 5.38 14.25 -3.09
N ASP A 154 6.13 13.37 -3.75
CA ASP A 154 7.06 13.76 -4.81
C ASP A 154 6.33 14.32 -6.04
N LEU A 155 5.16 13.79 -6.40
CA LEU A 155 4.32 14.36 -7.46
C LEU A 155 3.79 15.75 -7.09
N ASP A 156 3.38 15.99 -5.84
CA ASP A 156 2.88 17.29 -5.40
C ASP A 156 3.98 18.36 -5.44
N ILE A 157 5.22 17.98 -5.11
CA ILE A 157 6.40 18.84 -5.35
C ILE A 157 6.56 19.12 -6.84
N GLY A 158 6.58 18.07 -7.67
CA GLY A 158 6.91 18.19 -9.10
C GLY A 158 5.85 18.86 -9.96
N LEU A 159 4.56 18.70 -9.62
CA LEU A 159 3.44 19.19 -10.40
C LEU A 159 2.86 20.49 -9.84
N ASN A 160 2.82 20.64 -8.52
CA ASN A 160 2.17 21.77 -7.85
C ASN A 160 3.15 22.73 -7.18
N GLY A 161 4.44 22.39 -7.12
CA GLY A 161 5.43 23.21 -6.41
C GLY A 161 5.21 23.22 -4.91
N TYR A 162 4.68 22.12 -4.34
CA TYR A 162 4.56 21.97 -2.89
C TYR A 162 5.91 22.26 -2.23
N GLY A 163 5.96 23.26 -1.35
CA GLY A 163 7.21 23.78 -0.78
C GLY A 163 7.43 23.44 0.70
N ALA A 164 6.45 22.84 1.37
CA ALA A 164 6.51 22.51 2.79
C ALA A 164 7.00 21.07 3.01
N TYR A 165 8.19 20.75 2.48
CA TYR A 165 8.78 19.42 2.56
C TYR A 165 10.20 19.48 3.14
N ASP A 166 10.56 18.45 3.90
CA ASP A 166 11.92 18.26 4.42
C ASP A 166 12.76 17.33 3.53
N LYS A 167 12.11 16.55 2.65
CA LYS A 167 12.75 15.47 1.92
C LYS A 167 12.06 15.16 0.60
N VAL A 168 12.84 15.03 -0.47
CA VAL A 168 12.42 14.36 -1.71
C VAL A 168 12.79 12.89 -1.63
N TRP A 169 11.86 11.98 -1.94
CA TRP A 169 12.13 10.53 -1.89
C TRP A 169 12.74 10.00 -3.19
N GLY A 170 12.50 10.68 -4.30
CA GLY A 170 12.97 10.32 -5.62
C GLY A 170 12.29 9.08 -6.18
N VAL A 171 11.03 8.84 -5.80
CA VAL A 171 10.27 7.65 -6.22
C VAL A 171 9.45 7.86 -7.50
N THR A 172 9.40 9.10 -8.00
CA THR A 172 8.66 9.45 -9.23
C THR A 172 9.61 9.74 -10.39
N ALA A 173 9.21 9.35 -11.59
CA ALA A 173 9.89 9.69 -12.83
C ALA A 173 9.77 11.19 -13.16
N VAL A 174 8.65 11.83 -12.80
CA VAL A 174 8.39 13.28 -12.96
C VAL A 174 9.45 14.11 -12.24
N LEU A 175 9.66 13.88 -10.95
CA LEU A 175 10.62 14.63 -10.14
C LEU A 175 12.05 14.07 -10.29
N GLY A 176 12.19 12.78 -10.56
CA GLY A 176 13.48 12.09 -10.63
C GLY A 176 14.19 12.11 -9.26
N ASN A 177 15.51 12.23 -9.25
CA ASN A 177 16.32 12.29 -8.02
C ASN A 177 16.24 13.62 -7.25
N GLY A 178 15.30 14.51 -7.58
CA GLY A 178 15.12 15.81 -6.91
C GLY A 178 15.98 16.96 -7.46
N GLU A 179 16.69 16.77 -8.58
CA GLU A 179 17.49 17.84 -9.22
C GLU A 179 16.65 19.05 -9.69
N LYS A 180 15.35 18.86 -9.96
CA LYS A 180 14.43 19.94 -10.37
C LYS A 180 13.77 20.69 -9.20
N ALA A 181 13.96 20.23 -7.96
CA ALA A 181 13.33 20.82 -6.78
C ALA A 181 14.21 21.87 -6.07
N ARG A 182 15.41 22.16 -6.62
CA ARG A 182 16.40 23.11 -6.06
C ARG A 182 16.50 24.38 -6.89
#